data_AF-A0A9P4WMM1-F1
#
_entry.id   AF-A0A9P4WMM1-F1
#
_cell.length_a   1.000
_cell.length_b   1.000
_cell.length_c   1.000
_cell.angle_alpha   90.00
_cell.angle_beta   90.00
_cell.angle_gamma   90.00
#
_symmetry.space_group_name_H-M   'P 1'
#
loop_
_entity.id
_entity.type
_entity.pdbx_description
1 polymer ?
#
loop_
_entity_poly.entity_id
_entity_poly.type
_entity_poly.pdbx_seq_one_letter_code
_entity_poly.pdbx_strand_id
1 'polypeptide(L)'
;MSDPIADAAQKHPAPEGLIYTYGTAGFRTKADVLDSVLTRVGLIAALRSRALKGKWIGVMITASHNPPQDNGVKLVEPLGNMLQEDWEVISTEMANKASPELVSKYYHDIAAKFKIDLNTPARVVVARDTRASGARLLGCLQDGLAAAGAEVKEYGFLTTPQLHYMVRCLNTEGTKDAYGTPTEKGYYEKFGAAFKTALRGKKPQGSLTVDGANGVGGPKLRELIKYLPSKDEGGLEIFVINDNVIKPESLNVDCGADYVKTNQRAPPSSKAGPGDRCASLDGDADRVVYYFKDEQNVFRLLDGDRIATLVASFLGDLVRQAGLADSIKIGVVQTAYANGAATNYVEQNLKLKVDCTPTGVKYLHHAAEKLDIGVYFEANGHGTVIFSHDTLDNIEKYEPRNPGEKEAKEVLQACINLINQSVGDALSDFLLVEVVLAHKHWGPQEWLSTYTDLPNRLLKVLVNDRTIFKTTDAERKLTSPEGVQARIDQEVQKVRQGRSFARASGTEDAVRVYAEAATKAEAEDLARKVSEIVKAAGSA
;
A
#
# COMPACT_ATOMS: atom_id res chain seq x y z
N MET A 1 -42.15 -15.16 4.85
CA MET A 1 -40.81 -15.68 5.22
C MET A 1 -39.99 -14.49 5.65
N SER A 2 -39.19 -14.61 6.71
CA SER A 2 -38.32 -13.51 7.13
C SER A 2 -37.27 -13.25 6.05
N ASP A 3 -36.91 -11.99 5.86
CA ASP A 3 -35.90 -11.58 4.88
C ASP A 3 -34.54 -11.57 5.60
N PRO A 4 -33.66 -12.57 5.37
CA PRO A 4 -32.43 -12.72 6.14
C PRO A 4 -31.50 -11.51 5.98
N ILE A 5 -31.56 -10.80 4.85
CA ILE A 5 -30.75 -9.61 4.60
C ILE A 5 -31.25 -8.44 5.45
N ALA A 6 -32.57 -8.23 5.48
CA ALA A 6 -33.17 -7.22 6.34
C ALA A 6 -32.94 -7.56 7.83
N ASP A 7 -33.11 -8.81 8.23
CA ASP A 7 -32.89 -9.26 9.62
C ASP A 7 -31.45 -8.97 10.08
N ALA A 8 -30.44 -9.26 9.24
CA ALA A 8 -29.05 -8.96 9.54
C ALA A 8 -28.78 -7.44 9.63
N ALA A 9 -29.36 -6.65 8.73
CA ALA A 9 -29.25 -5.19 8.78
C ALA A 9 -29.96 -4.59 10.01
N GLN A 10 -31.06 -5.19 10.47
CA GLN A 10 -31.77 -4.76 11.68
C GLN A 10 -30.95 -5.01 12.95
N LYS A 11 -30.17 -6.10 12.99
CA LYS A 11 -29.24 -6.38 14.09
C LYS A 11 -28.14 -5.32 14.23
N HIS A 12 -27.77 -4.66 13.13
CA HIS A 12 -26.70 -3.65 13.06
C HIS A 12 -27.20 -2.34 12.41
N PRO A 13 -28.02 -1.56 13.12
CA PRO A 13 -28.60 -0.33 12.59
C PRO A 13 -27.53 0.72 12.28
N ALA A 14 -27.74 1.51 11.22
CA ALA A 14 -26.85 2.62 10.91
C ALA A 14 -27.01 3.74 11.95
N PRO A 15 -25.90 4.33 12.45
CA PRO A 15 -25.99 5.52 13.31
C PRO A 15 -26.65 6.69 12.58
N GLU A 16 -27.44 7.48 13.30
CA GLU A 16 -28.13 8.65 12.75
C GLU A 16 -27.13 9.76 12.37
N GLY A 17 -27.33 10.40 11.22
CA GLY A 17 -26.56 11.57 10.78
C GLY A 17 -25.15 11.30 10.27
N LEU A 18 -24.69 10.04 10.21
CA LEU A 18 -23.39 9.69 9.63
C LEU A 18 -23.53 9.32 8.15
N ILE A 19 -22.61 9.86 7.34
CA ILE A 19 -22.46 9.52 5.93
C ILE A 19 -21.12 8.82 5.74
N TYR A 20 -21.17 7.60 5.23
CA TYR A 20 -19.98 6.80 4.92
C TYR A 20 -19.58 6.98 3.46
N THR A 21 -18.30 6.87 3.16
CA THR A 21 -17.78 6.85 1.79
C THR A 21 -16.71 5.79 1.69
N TYR A 22 -16.79 4.93 0.68
CA TYR A 22 -15.74 4.00 0.35
C TYR A 22 -14.60 4.77 -0.30
N GLY A 23 -13.53 5.03 0.46
CA GLY A 23 -12.37 5.76 -0.02
C GLY A 23 -11.39 4.87 -0.78
N THR A 24 -10.20 5.41 -1.07
CA THR A 24 -9.11 4.70 -1.78
C THR A 24 -8.68 3.38 -1.14
N ALA A 25 -8.99 3.18 0.14
CA ALA A 25 -8.63 1.98 0.88
C ALA A 25 -9.76 1.47 1.78
N GLY A 26 -11.01 1.59 1.28
CA GLY A 26 -12.21 1.11 1.94
C GLY A 26 -12.89 2.14 2.86
N PHE A 27 -13.77 1.65 3.72
CA PHE A 27 -14.36 2.45 4.80
C PHE A 27 -13.39 2.51 5.97
N ARG A 28 -13.10 3.70 6.49
CA ARG A 28 -12.24 3.91 7.66
C ARG A 28 -12.76 5.05 8.50
N THR A 29 -12.95 4.80 9.79
CA THR A 29 -13.35 5.80 10.79
C THR A 29 -13.19 5.21 12.19
N LYS A 30 -13.71 5.89 13.21
CA LYS A 30 -13.79 5.37 14.58
C LYS A 30 -14.51 4.02 14.59
N ALA A 31 -13.97 3.07 15.36
CA ALA A 31 -14.47 1.71 15.31
C ALA A 31 -15.89 1.54 15.85
N ASP A 32 -16.31 2.40 16.78
CA ASP A 32 -17.64 2.39 17.43
C ASP A 32 -18.80 2.57 16.44
N VAL A 33 -18.57 3.24 15.31
CA VAL A 33 -19.59 3.53 14.29
C VAL A 33 -19.49 2.65 13.03
N LEU A 34 -18.77 1.52 13.09
CA LEU A 34 -18.52 0.66 11.91
C LEU A 34 -19.38 -0.61 11.82
N ASP A 35 -20.12 -0.98 12.86
CA ASP A 35 -20.86 -2.25 12.93
C ASP A 35 -21.82 -2.42 11.73
N SER A 36 -22.62 -1.38 11.47
CA SER A 36 -23.56 -1.31 10.35
C SER A 36 -22.90 -1.44 8.98
N VAL A 37 -21.70 -0.86 8.83
CA VAL A 37 -20.89 -0.87 7.62
C VAL A 37 -20.35 -2.28 7.35
N LEU A 38 -19.84 -2.96 8.37
CA LEU A 38 -19.27 -4.30 8.21
C LEU A 38 -20.31 -5.32 7.76
N THR A 39 -21.51 -5.31 8.35
CA THR A 39 -22.61 -6.17 7.91
C THR A 39 -22.95 -5.94 6.44
N ARG A 40 -23.07 -4.67 6.04
CA ARG A 40 -23.38 -4.26 4.66
C ARG A 40 -22.26 -4.61 3.69
N VAL A 41 -21.00 -4.51 4.09
CA VAL A 41 -19.85 -4.95 3.30
C VAL A 41 -19.84 -6.47 3.12
N GLY A 42 -20.27 -7.24 4.11
CA GLY A 42 -20.45 -8.69 3.99
C GLY A 42 -21.42 -9.06 2.88
N LEU A 43 -22.55 -8.36 2.81
CA LEU A 43 -23.52 -8.50 1.72
C LEU A 43 -22.88 -8.18 0.35
N ILE A 44 -22.18 -7.04 0.24
CA ILE A 44 -21.52 -6.64 -1.01
C ILE A 44 -20.43 -7.63 -1.44
N ALA A 45 -19.62 -8.15 -0.51
CA ALA A 45 -18.59 -9.13 -0.81
C ALA A 45 -19.20 -10.41 -1.42
N ALA A 46 -20.30 -10.90 -0.84
CA ALA A 46 -21.02 -12.06 -1.36
C ALA A 46 -21.61 -11.78 -2.74
N LEU A 47 -22.21 -10.61 -2.94
CA LEU A 47 -22.77 -10.20 -4.23
C LEU A 47 -21.68 -10.05 -5.30
N ARG A 48 -20.52 -9.51 -4.93
CA ARG A 48 -19.35 -9.39 -5.81
C ARG A 48 -18.82 -10.75 -6.24
N SER A 49 -18.71 -11.69 -5.30
CA SER A 49 -18.31 -13.06 -5.61
C SER A 49 -19.24 -13.68 -6.65
N ARG A 50 -20.56 -13.54 -6.49
CA ARG A 50 -21.56 -14.03 -7.46
C ARG A 50 -21.45 -13.36 -8.82
N ALA A 51 -21.27 -12.05 -8.84
CA ALA A 51 -21.04 -11.30 -10.09
C ALA A 51 -19.83 -11.83 -10.87
N LEU A 52 -18.83 -12.35 -10.16
CA LEU A 52 -17.63 -12.96 -10.71
C LEU A 52 -17.71 -14.50 -10.72
N LYS A 53 -18.91 -15.07 -10.88
CA LYS A 53 -19.15 -16.52 -11.04
C LYS A 53 -18.60 -17.35 -9.87
N GLY A 54 -18.74 -16.82 -8.66
CA GLY A 54 -18.34 -17.46 -7.41
C GLY A 54 -16.83 -17.44 -7.16
N LYS A 55 -16.06 -16.54 -7.78
CA LYS A 55 -14.64 -16.33 -7.42
C LYS A 55 -14.50 -15.86 -5.97
N TRP A 56 -13.39 -16.20 -5.32
CA TRP A 56 -13.12 -15.77 -3.95
C TRP A 56 -12.89 -14.25 -3.90
N ILE A 57 -13.62 -13.57 -3.01
CA ILE A 57 -13.43 -12.15 -2.69
C ILE A 57 -12.81 -12.02 -1.31
N GLY A 58 -11.83 -11.14 -1.13
CA GLY A 58 -11.25 -10.88 0.18
C GLY A 58 -11.93 -9.74 0.92
N VAL A 59 -11.95 -9.83 2.24
CA VAL A 59 -12.33 -8.75 3.16
C VAL A 59 -11.22 -8.60 4.21
N MET A 60 -10.55 -7.45 4.21
CA MET A 60 -9.54 -7.11 5.22
C MET A 60 -10.12 -6.13 6.22
N ILE A 61 -10.14 -6.49 7.51
CA ILE A 61 -10.54 -5.60 8.61
C ILE A 61 -9.28 -4.94 9.20
N THR A 62 -9.07 -3.68 8.84
CA THR A 62 -7.93 -2.88 9.31
C THR A 62 -8.13 -1.40 8.99
N ALA A 63 -7.47 -0.53 9.76
CA ALA A 63 -7.23 0.87 9.37
C ALA A 63 -5.74 1.20 9.18
N SER A 64 -4.86 0.22 8.97
CA SER A 64 -3.46 0.45 8.57
C SER A 64 -2.74 1.39 9.57
N HIS A 65 -2.18 2.52 9.10
CA HIS A 65 -1.49 3.54 9.88
C HIS A 65 -2.36 4.35 10.87
N ASN A 66 -3.70 4.26 10.81
CA ASN A 66 -4.56 5.05 11.69
C ASN A 66 -4.35 4.73 13.18
N PRO A 67 -4.70 5.65 14.09
CA PRO A 67 -4.67 5.43 15.53
C PRO A 67 -5.45 4.19 16.01
N PRO A 68 -5.13 3.60 17.18
CA PRO A 68 -5.72 2.34 17.66
C PRO A 68 -7.25 2.30 17.73
N GLN A 69 -7.90 3.43 18.03
CA GLN A 69 -9.35 3.54 18.20
C GLN A 69 -10.13 3.53 16.88
N ASP A 70 -9.45 3.70 15.75
CA ASP A 70 -10.06 3.59 14.42
C ASP A 70 -10.10 2.12 13.99
N ASN A 71 -10.93 1.79 13.00
CA ASN A 71 -10.80 0.55 12.24
C ASN A 71 -11.35 0.80 10.83
N GLY A 72 -11.41 -0.24 10.02
CA GLY A 72 -11.90 -0.13 8.67
C GLY A 72 -12.10 -1.48 8.02
N VAL A 73 -12.62 -1.42 6.80
CA VAL A 73 -12.82 -2.60 5.97
C VAL A 73 -12.56 -2.27 4.50
N LYS A 74 -11.77 -3.11 3.83
CA LYS A 74 -11.51 -3.06 2.39
C LYS A 74 -11.83 -4.40 1.73
N LEU A 75 -12.26 -4.34 0.47
CA LEU A 75 -12.57 -5.50 -0.36
C LEU A 75 -11.40 -5.76 -1.31
N VAL A 76 -11.15 -7.03 -1.59
CA VAL A 76 -10.07 -7.50 -2.45
C VAL A 76 -10.65 -8.33 -3.59
N GLU A 77 -10.30 -7.95 -4.82
CA GLU A 77 -10.74 -8.64 -6.04
C GLU A 77 -10.02 -9.99 -6.23
N PRO A 78 -10.50 -10.86 -7.13
CA PRO A 78 -9.98 -12.22 -7.25
C PRO A 78 -8.48 -12.36 -7.52
N LEU A 79 -7.88 -11.40 -8.21
CA LEU A 79 -6.43 -11.40 -8.48
C LEU A 79 -5.62 -10.70 -7.39
N GLY A 80 -6.25 -10.37 -6.26
CA GLY A 80 -5.62 -9.69 -5.15
C GLY A 80 -5.49 -8.18 -5.36
N ASN A 81 -6.07 -7.59 -6.41
CA ASN A 81 -6.10 -6.14 -6.62
C ASN A 81 -7.22 -5.48 -5.79
N MET A 82 -7.20 -4.15 -5.73
CA MET A 82 -8.23 -3.36 -5.03
C MET A 82 -9.60 -3.45 -5.75
N LEU A 83 -10.68 -3.21 -4.99
CA LEU A 83 -12.06 -3.17 -5.50
C LEU A 83 -12.19 -2.22 -6.70
N GLN A 84 -12.97 -2.65 -7.71
CA GLN A 84 -13.30 -1.78 -8.84
C GLN A 84 -14.14 -0.56 -8.44
N GLU A 85 -13.90 0.58 -9.09
CA GLU A 85 -14.50 1.89 -8.74
C GLU A 85 -16.03 1.88 -8.73
N ASP A 86 -16.68 1.26 -9.73
CA ASP A 86 -18.14 1.11 -9.75
C ASP A 86 -18.67 0.40 -8.50
N TRP A 87 -17.89 -0.52 -7.93
CA TRP A 87 -18.23 -1.24 -6.71
C TRP A 87 -17.89 -0.48 -5.43
N GLU A 88 -16.97 0.49 -5.47
CA GLU A 88 -16.78 1.47 -4.38
C GLU A 88 -18.04 2.34 -4.23
N VAL A 89 -18.63 2.78 -5.35
CA VAL A 89 -19.89 3.54 -5.38
C VAL A 89 -21.03 2.68 -4.83
N ILE A 90 -21.16 1.44 -5.32
CA ILE A 90 -22.19 0.52 -4.83
C ILE A 90 -22.05 0.27 -3.32
N SER A 91 -20.82 0.08 -2.84
CA SER A 91 -20.52 -0.11 -1.42
C SER A 91 -20.91 1.12 -0.61
N THR A 92 -20.58 2.32 -1.11
CA THR A 92 -20.92 3.60 -0.49
C THR A 92 -22.43 3.77 -0.37
N GLU A 93 -23.18 3.52 -1.45
CA GLU A 93 -24.64 3.60 -1.42
C GLU A 93 -25.26 2.57 -0.47
N MET A 94 -24.72 1.35 -0.43
CA MET A 94 -25.18 0.30 0.48
C MET A 94 -24.99 0.72 1.94
N ALA A 95 -23.78 1.19 2.29
CA ALA A 95 -23.41 1.63 3.63
C ALA A 95 -24.37 2.69 4.19
N ASN A 96 -24.92 3.54 3.31
CA ASN A 96 -25.79 4.66 3.66
C ASN A 96 -27.30 4.35 3.54
N LYS A 97 -27.73 3.10 3.31
CA LYS A 97 -29.16 2.77 3.32
C LYS A 97 -29.73 2.86 4.74
N ALA A 98 -30.75 3.71 4.88
CA ALA A 98 -31.29 4.14 6.16
C ALA A 98 -32.09 3.07 6.92
N SER A 99 -32.75 2.14 6.21
CA SER A 99 -33.55 1.08 6.83
C SER A 99 -33.13 -0.31 6.36
N PRO A 100 -33.39 -1.36 7.16
CA PRO A 100 -33.14 -2.75 6.77
C PRO A 100 -33.81 -3.16 5.46
N GLU A 101 -35.04 -2.69 5.22
CA GLU A 101 -35.80 -2.96 3.99
C GLU A 101 -35.13 -2.31 2.78
N LEU A 102 -34.57 -1.10 2.94
CA LEU A 102 -33.80 -0.43 1.89
C LEU A 102 -32.47 -1.13 1.62
N VAL A 103 -31.83 -1.73 2.62
CA VAL A 103 -30.63 -2.57 2.44
C VAL A 103 -30.96 -3.79 1.58
N SER A 104 -32.02 -4.53 1.95
CA SER A 104 -32.44 -5.71 1.19
C SER A 104 -32.89 -5.36 -0.22
N LYS A 105 -33.72 -4.33 -0.37
CA LYS A 105 -34.14 -3.85 -1.69
C LYS A 105 -32.94 -3.49 -2.56
N TYR A 106 -31.99 -2.72 -2.03
CA TYR A 106 -30.80 -2.33 -2.78
C TYR A 106 -29.93 -3.52 -3.18
N TYR A 107 -29.78 -4.53 -2.30
CA TYR A 107 -29.09 -5.78 -2.63
C TYR A 107 -29.69 -6.45 -3.88
N HIS A 108 -31.01 -6.60 -3.91
CA HIS A 108 -31.74 -7.21 -5.03
C HIS A 108 -31.74 -6.33 -6.29
N ASP A 109 -31.83 -5.01 -6.13
CA ASP A 109 -31.75 -4.05 -7.24
C ASP A 109 -30.39 -4.13 -7.95
N ILE A 110 -29.28 -4.24 -7.19
CA ILE A 110 -27.94 -4.43 -7.76
C ILE A 110 -27.83 -5.79 -8.45
N ALA A 111 -28.36 -6.86 -7.83
CA ALA A 111 -28.39 -8.18 -8.45
C ALA A 111 -29.12 -8.15 -9.81
N ALA A 112 -30.30 -7.53 -9.87
CA ALA A 112 -31.06 -7.37 -11.09
C ALA A 112 -30.33 -6.50 -12.13
N LYS A 113 -29.81 -5.33 -11.72
CA LYS A 113 -29.10 -4.38 -12.59
C LYS A 113 -27.91 -5.02 -13.30
N PHE A 114 -27.11 -5.79 -12.56
CA PHE A 114 -25.92 -6.45 -13.10
C PHE A 114 -26.16 -7.89 -13.55
N LYS A 115 -27.43 -8.34 -13.55
CA LYS A 115 -27.84 -9.71 -13.94
C LYS A 115 -27.06 -10.80 -13.17
N ILE A 116 -26.86 -10.57 -11.88
CA ILE A 116 -26.17 -11.47 -10.97
C ILE A 116 -27.14 -12.59 -10.57
N ASP A 117 -26.77 -13.83 -10.86
CA ASP A 117 -27.52 -14.99 -10.39
C ASP A 117 -27.27 -15.23 -8.90
N LEU A 118 -28.30 -15.02 -8.08
CA LEU A 118 -28.23 -15.19 -6.63
C LEU A 118 -28.08 -16.66 -6.19
N ASN A 119 -28.33 -17.63 -7.08
CA ASN A 119 -28.10 -19.04 -6.81
C ASN A 119 -26.64 -19.46 -7.01
N THR A 120 -25.83 -18.63 -7.67
CA THR A 120 -24.39 -18.87 -7.79
C THR A 120 -23.77 -18.87 -6.38
N PRO A 121 -22.89 -19.83 -6.05
CA PRO A 121 -22.20 -19.84 -4.77
C PRO A 121 -21.38 -18.55 -4.56
N ALA A 122 -21.52 -17.93 -3.40
CA ALA A 122 -20.66 -16.82 -2.98
C ALA A 122 -19.54 -17.36 -2.08
N ARG A 123 -18.30 -16.93 -2.33
CA ARG A 123 -17.10 -17.36 -1.61
C ARG A 123 -16.28 -16.16 -1.15
N VAL A 124 -16.05 -16.06 0.15
CA VAL A 124 -15.39 -14.89 0.76
C VAL A 124 -14.28 -15.34 1.71
N VAL A 125 -13.12 -14.69 1.62
CA VAL A 125 -11.98 -14.85 2.52
C VAL A 125 -11.91 -13.66 3.46
N VAL A 126 -11.70 -13.90 4.75
CA VAL A 126 -11.65 -12.83 5.75
C VAL A 126 -10.39 -12.93 6.61
N ALA A 127 -9.77 -11.79 6.86
CA ALA A 127 -8.72 -11.62 7.87
C ALA A 127 -8.78 -10.23 8.51
N ARG A 128 -8.04 -10.05 9.60
CA ARG A 128 -7.97 -8.80 10.36
C ARG A 128 -6.58 -8.50 10.91
N ASP A 129 -6.34 -7.25 11.26
CA ASP A 129 -5.17 -6.83 12.04
C ASP A 129 -5.38 -7.03 13.56
N THR A 130 -4.48 -6.47 14.37
CA THR A 130 -4.44 -6.60 15.83
C THR A 130 -5.34 -5.61 16.58
N ARG A 131 -6.16 -4.80 15.91
CA ARG A 131 -7.03 -3.82 16.57
C ARG A 131 -8.03 -4.49 17.50
N ALA A 132 -8.26 -3.88 18.67
CA ALA A 132 -9.16 -4.39 19.70
C ALA A 132 -10.60 -4.61 19.19
N SER A 133 -11.09 -3.71 18.34
CA SER A 133 -12.43 -3.79 17.75
C SER A 133 -12.60 -4.88 16.69
N GLY A 134 -11.50 -5.48 16.20
CA GLY A 134 -11.51 -6.41 15.07
C GLY A 134 -12.38 -7.65 15.30
N ALA A 135 -12.42 -8.19 16.52
CA ALA A 135 -13.24 -9.36 16.83
C ALA A 135 -14.75 -9.06 16.74
N ARG A 136 -15.18 -7.90 17.27
CA ARG A 136 -16.58 -7.45 17.17
C ARG A 136 -16.97 -7.19 15.71
N LEU A 137 -16.14 -6.45 14.98
CA LEU A 137 -16.38 -6.08 13.59
C LEU A 137 -16.42 -7.30 12.65
N LEU A 138 -15.62 -8.32 12.93
CA LEU A 138 -15.70 -9.62 12.26
C LEU A 138 -17.06 -10.29 12.47
N GLY A 139 -17.61 -10.26 13.69
CA GLY A 139 -18.96 -10.76 13.95
C GLY A 139 -20.04 -10.03 13.14
N CYS A 140 -19.98 -8.70 13.07
CA CYS A 140 -20.89 -7.89 12.24
C CYS A 140 -20.81 -8.27 10.75
N LEU A 141 -19.59 -8.48 10.23
CA LEU A 141 -19.35 -8.92 8.86
C LEU A 141 -19.92 -10.32 8.61
N GLN A 142 -19.70 -11.24 9.54
CA GLN A 142 -20.18 -12.62 9.46
C GLN A 142 -21.71 -12.69 9.44
N ASP A 143 -22.41 -11.83 10.18
CA ASP A 143 -23.87 -11.75 10.11
C ASP A 143 -24.35 -11.39 8.69
N GLY A 144 -23.68 -10.45 8.00
CA GLY A 144 -23.99 -10.09 6.61
C GLY A 144 -23.65 -11.21 5.62
N LEU A 145 -22.51 -11.87 5.79
CA LEU A 145 -22.10 -13.00 4.94
C LEU A 145 -23.04 -14.20 5.10
N ALA A 146 -23.46 -14.50 6.33
CA ALA A 146 -24.40 -15.57 6.64
C ALA A 146 -25.78 -15.29 6.05
N ALA A 147 -26.29 -14.05 6.17
CA ALA A 147 -27.55 -13.64 5.54
C ALA A 147 -27.52 -13.77 4.01
N ALA A 148 -26.36 -13.53 3.39
CA ALA A 148 -26.17 -13.74 1.96
C ALA A 148 -25.86 -15.19 1.57
N GLY A 149 -25.80 -16.14 2.51
CA GLY A 149 -25.47 -17.54 2.25
C GLY A 149 -24.08 -17.76 1.64
N ALA A 150 -23.09 -16.95 2.03
CA ALA A 150 -21.73 -17.08 1.53
C ALA A 150 -20.94 -18.18 2.25
N GLU A 151 -20.14 -18.94 1.50
CA GLU A 151 -19.05 -19.75 2.03
C GLU A 151 -17.93 -18.81 2.50
N VAL A 152 -17.49 -18.98 3.75
CA VAL A 152 -16.50 -18.10 4.37
C VAL A 152 -15.26 -18.90 4.76
N LYS A 153 -14.09 -18.38 4.38
CA LYS A 153 -12.79 -18.86 4.84
C LYS A 153 -12.11 -17.80 5.70
N GLU A 154 -12.00 -18.07 7.00
CA GLU A 154 -11.38 -17.16 7.96
C GLU A 154 -9.92 -17.54 8.22
N TYR A 155 -9.01 -16.57 8.12
CA TYR A 155 -7.57 -16.76 8.41
C TYR A 155 -7.13 -16.08 9.71
N GLY A 156 -8.05 -15.48 10.46
CA GLY A 156 -7.72 -14.79 11.71
C GLY A 156 -6.83 -13.56 11.48
N PHE A 157 -5.66 -13.53 12.10
CA PHE A 157 -4.73 -12.41 12.02
C PHE A 157 -3.77 -12.57 10.84
N LEU A 158 -3.84 -11.67 9.87
CA LEU A 158 -2.90 -11.59 8.75
C LEU A 158 -2.43 -10.16 8.55
N THR A 159 -1.28 -9.97 7.89
CA THR A 159 -0.99 -8.69 7.25
C THR A 159 -1.98 -8.45 6.10
N THR A 160 -2.17 -7.20 5.69
CA THR A 160 -2.96 -6.89 4.48
C THR A 160 -2.44 -7.69 3.27
N PRO A 161 -1.12 -7.68 2.95
CA PRO A 161 -0.59 -8.41 1.80
C PRO A 161 -0.82 -9.92 1.86
N GLN A 162 -0.78 -10.51 3.05
CA GLN A 162 -1.07 -11.93 3.23
C GLN A 162 -2.51 -12.28 2.83
N LEU A 163 -3.51 -11.45 3.16
CA LEU A 163 -4.88 -11.68 2.69
C LEU A 163 -4.95 -11.61 1.16
N HIS A 164 -4.34 -10.60 0.55
CA HIS A 164 -4.33 -10.44 -0.90
C HIS A 164 -3.66 -11.65 -1.59
N TYR A 165 -2.58 -12.18 -1.00
CA TYR A 165 -1.94 -13.42 -1.42
C TYR A 165 -2.91 -14.62 -1.34
N MET A 166 -3.63 -14.81 -0.21
CA MET A 166 -4.59 -15.92 -0.07
C MET A 166 -5.66 -15.88 -1.16
N VAL A 167 -6.23 -14.69 -1.41
CA VAL A 167 -7.30 -14.48 -2.40
C VAL A 167 -6.79 -14.85 -3.80
N ARG A 168 -5.61 -14.35 -4.19
CA ARG A 168 -5.03 -14.66 -5.50
C ARG A 168 -4.71 -16.15 -5.64
N CYS A 169 -4.10 -16.76 -4.63
CA CYS A 169 -3.81 -18.21 -4.63
C CYS A 169 -5.08 -19.04 -4.82
N LEU A 170 -6.14 -18.79 -4.05
CA LEU A 170 -7.40 -19.53 -4.15
C LEU A 170 -8.07 -19.39 -5.53
N ASN A 171 -7.88 -18.27 -6.22
CA ASN A 171 -8.49 -18.03 -7.53
C ASN A 171 -7.66 -18.50 -8.72
N THR A 172 -6.37 -18.80 -8.50
CA THR A 172 -5.40 -19.23 -9.52
C THR A 172 -4.90 -20.66 -9.31
N GLU A 173 -5.25 -21.30 -8.20
CA GLU A 173 -4.92 -22.70 -7.92
C GLU A 173 -5.35 -23.64 -9.06
N GLY A 174 -4.45 -24.55 -9.45
CA GLY A 174 -4.69 -25.50 -10.54
C GLY A 174 -4.69 -24.88 -11.96
N THR A 175 -4.37 -23.59 -12.09
CA THR A 175 -4.21 -22.92 -13.40
C THR A 175 -2.72 -22.75 -13.74
N LYS A 176 -2.41 -22.37 -14.98
CA LYS A 176 -1.04 -22.01 -15.39
C LYS A 176 -0.50 -20.79 -14.62
N ASP A 177 -1.38 -19.94 -14.11
CA ASP A 177 -1.06 -18.69 -13.41
C ASP A 177 -1.06 -18.88 -11.88
N ALA A 178 -0.94 -20.12 -11.40
CA ALA A 178 -0.98 -20.47 -9.98
C ALA A 178 0.03 -19.63 -9.18
N TYR A 179 -0.49 -18.83 -8.25
CA TYR A 179 0.34 -17.85 -7.55
C TYR A 179 1.12 -18.45 -6.36
N GLY A 180 0.66 -19.56 -5.80
CA GLY A 180 1.25 -20.23 -4.65
C GLY A 180 0.21 -20.98 -3.83
N THR A 181 0.63 -21.52 -2.69
CA THR A 181 -0.26 -22.25 -1.77
C THR A 181 -1.05 -21.27 -0.90
N PRO A 182 -2.40 -21.34 -0.82
CA PRO A 182 -3.24 -20.40 -0.08
C PRO A 182 -3.21 -20.61 1.45
N THR A 183 -2.02 -20.55 2.05
CA THR A 183 -1.78 -20.65 3.50
C THR A 183 -0.68 -19.68 3.92
N GLU A 184 -0.63 -19.31 5.20
CA GLU A 184 0.47 -18.49 5.74
C GLU A 184 1.83 -19.14 5.50
N LYS A 185 1.92 -20.45 5.72
CA LYS A 185 3.12 -21.23 5.41
C LYS A 185 3.51 -21.11 3.94
N GLY A 186 2.54 -21.23 3.02
CA GLY A 186 2.77 -21.04 1.59
C GLY A 186 3.31 -19.66 1.23
N TYR A 187 2.81 -18.61 1.89
CA TYR A 187 3.34 -17.26 1.76
C TYR A 187 4.82 -17.20 2.18
N TYR A 188 5.15 -17.72 3.37
CA TYR A 188 6.53 -17.70 3.86
C TYR A 188 7.48 -18.55 3.00
N GLU A 189 7.03 -19.73 2.56
CA GLU A 189 7.81 -20.61 1.67
C GLU A 189 8.08 -19.95 0.32
N LYS A 190 7.07 -19.33 -0.30
CA LYS A 190 7.23 -18.62 -1.57
C LYS A 190 8.28 -17.53 -1.49
N PHE A 191 8.08 -16.58 -0.57
CA PHE A 191 8.95 -15.41 -0.49
C PHE A 191 10.34 -15.75 0.08
N GLY A 192 10.43 -16.69 1.03
CA GLY A 192 11.71 -17.17 1.54
C GLY A 192 12.54 -17.91 0.48
N ALA A 193 11.90 -18.76 -0.33
CA ALA A 193 12.58 -19.45 -1.44
C ALA A 193 13.04 -18.45 -2.52
N ALA A 194 12.17 -17.50 -2.90
CA ALA A 194 12.52 -16.47 -3.87
C ALA A 194 13.68 -15.59 -3.39
N PHE A 195 13.67 -15.17 -2.12
CA PHE A 195 14.75 -14.41 -1.50
C PHE A 195 16.07 -15.19 -1.50
N LYS A 196 16.03 -16.47 -1.11
CA LYS A 196 17.21 -17.35 -1.13
C LYS A 196 17.81 -17.49 -2.54
N THR A 197 16.97 -17.64 -3.56
CA THR A 197 17.45 -17.71 -4.95
C THR A 197 18.00 -16.36 -5.41
N ALA A 198 17.32 -15.25 -5.11
CA ALA A 198 17.75 -13.91 -5.51
C ALA A 198 19.07 -13.48 -4.87
N LEU A 199 19.38 -13.96 -3.66
CA LEU A 199 20.66 -13.72 -2.96
C LEU A 199 21.78 -14.68 -3.36
N ARG A 200 21.56 -15.67 -4.23
CA ARG A 200 22.57 -16.70 -4.52
C ARG A 200 23.91 -16.07 -4.92
N GLY A 201 24.97 -16.40 -4.18
CA GLY A 201 26.33 -15.88 -4.42
C GLY A 201 26.56 -14.44 -3.93
N LYS A 202 25.55 -13.79 -3.35
CA LYS A 202 25.65 -12.46 -2.72
C LYS A 202 25.43 -12.60 -1.22
N LYS A 203 25.96 -11.63 -0.45
CA LYS A 203 25.82 -11.58 1.00
C LYS A 203 25.31 -10.19 1.42
N PRO A 204 24.18 -10.11 2.13
CA PRO A 204 23.77 -8.87 2.78
C PRO A 204 24.85 -8.38 3.75
N GLN A 205 25.00 -7.06 3.87
CA GLN A 205 25.97 -6.45 4.79
C GLN A 205 25.29 -5.98 6.08
N GLY A 206 25.92 -6.24 7.22
CA GLY A 206 25.41 -5.84 8.52
C GLY A 206 24.08 -6.51 8.90
N SER A 207 23.36 -5.90 9.82
CA SER A 207 22.03 -6.30 10.25
C SER A 207 20.96 -5.30 9.83
N LEU A 208 19.71 -5.71 9.90
CA LEU A 208 18.54 -4.86 9.69
C LEU A 208 17.70 -4.83 10.97
N THR A 209 17.46 -3.64 11.51
CA THR A 209 16.48 -3.46 12.60
C THR A 209 15.13 -3.04 12.02
N VAL A 210 14.10 -3.84 12.27
CA VAL A 210 12.74 -3.59 11.75
C VAL A 210 11.79 -3.25 12.89
N ASP A 211 11.24 -2.05 12.83
CA ASP A 211 10.15 -1.58 13.67
C ASP A 211 8.81 -2.11 13.15
N GLY A 212 8.17 -2.98 13.96
CA GLY A 212 6.91 -3.63 13.64
C GLY A 212 5.65 -2.81 13.95
N ALA A 213 5.78 -1.54 14.34
CA ALA A 213 4.67 -0.62 14.66
C ALA A 213 3.69 -1.11 15.76
N ASN A 214 4.10 -2.10 16.55
CA ASN A 214 3.25 -2.92 17.42
C ASN A 214 2.05 -3.54 16.69
N GLY A 215 2.16 -3.71 15.38
CA GLY A 215 1.14 -4.23 14.49
C GLY A 215 1.33 -5.70 14.15
N VAL A 216 0.42 -6.22 13.32
CA VAL A 216 0.42 -7.63 12.91
C VAL A 216 1.71 -8.02 12.15
N GLY A 217 2.36 -7.05 11.49
CA GLY A 217 3.63 -7.26 10.79
C GLY A 217 4.76 -7.79 11.64
N GLY A 218 4.87 -7.40 12.91
CA GLY A 218 5.95 -7.84 13.81
C GLY A 218 5.99 -9.36 14.00
N PRO A 219 4.93 -9.99 14.52
CA PRO A 219 4.86 -11.45 14.64
C PRO A 219 5.00 -12.19 13.30
N LYS A 220 4.42 -11.65 12.21
CA LYS A 220 4.48 -12.28 10.88
C LYS A 220 5.90 -12.24 10.29
N LEU A 221 6.64 -11.16 10.53
CA LEU A 221 8.06 -11.07 10.18
C LEU A 221 8.90 -12.06 11.00
N ARG A 222 8.65 -12.20 12.32
CA ARG A 222 9.33 -13.23 13.14
C ARG A 222 9.11 -14.64 12.59
N GLU A 223 7.92 -14.93 12.08
CA GLU A 223 7.65 -16.22 11.45
C GLU A 223 8.37 -16.36 10.10
N LEU A 224 8.30 -15.34 9.24
CA LEU A 224 8.98 -15.31 7.94
C LEU A 224 10.50 -15.53 8.07
N ILE A 225 11.15 -14.96 9.08
CA ILE A 225 12.60 -15.12 9.34
C ILE A 225 13.01 -16.60 9.40
N LYS A 226 12.14 -17.50 9.89
CA LYS A 226 12.42 -18.94 9.97
C LYS A 226 12.54 -19.62 8.60
N TYR A 227 12.02 -18.98 7.54
CA TYR A 227 12.04 -19.46 6.16
C TYR A 227 13.14 -18.77 5.32
N LEU A 228 13.85 -17.80 5.89
CA LEU A 228 14.98 -17.13 5.25
C LEU A 228 16.28 -17.88 5.53
N PRO A 229 17.31 -17.73 4.67
CA PRO A 229 18.65 -18.22 5.00
C PRO A 229 19.13 -17.63 6.32
N SER A 230 19.68 -18.48 7.20
CA SER A 230 20.29 -18.02 8.45
C SER A 230 21.58 -17.24 8.20
N LYS A 231 22.05 -16.49 9.20
CA LYS A 231 23.33 -15.75 9.13
C LYS A 231 24.51 -16.66 8.78
N ASP A 232 24.54 -17.87 9.33
CA ASP A 232 25.60 -18.86 9.07
C ASP A 232 25.55 -19.39 7.62
N GLU A 233 24.38 -19.37 6.99
CA GLU A 233 24.19 -19.66 5.56
C GLU A 233 24.42 -18.44 4.66
N GLY A 234 24.88 -17.31 5.20
CA GLY A 234 25.10 -16.06 4.47
C GLY A 234 23.85 -15.19 4.29
N GLY A 235 22.81 -15.44 5.09
CA GLY A 235 21.57 -14.66 5.11
C GLY A 235 21.64 -13.36 5.93
N LEU A 236 20.54 -12.62 5.90
CA LEU A 236 20.39 -11.33 6.60
C LEU A 236 20.00 -11.54 8.06
N GLU A 237 20.69 -10.86 8.97
CA GLU A 237 20.31 -10.81 10.39
C GLU A 237 19.26 -9.72 10.62
N ILE A 238 18.06 -10.11 11.05
CA ILE A 238 16.91 -9.21 11.22
C ILE A 238 16.52 -9.14 12.70
N PHE A 239 16.47 -7.93 13.26
CA PHE A 239 16.01 -7.65 14.61
C PHE A 239 14.64 -6.96 14.59
N VAL A 240 13.61 -7.64 15.10
CA VAL A 240 12.26 -7.06 15.19
C VAL A 240 12.08 -6.34 16.53
N ILE A 241 11.71 -5.06 16.49
CA ILE A 241 11.38 -4.21 17.63
C ILE A 241 9.94 -3.69 17.51
N ASN A 242 9.39 -3.11 18.58
CA ASN A 242 8.02 -2.61 18.64
C ASN A 242 7.02 -3.65 18.08
N ASP A 243 6.92 -4.81 18.70
CA ASP A 243 6.09 -5.94 18.29
C ASP A 243 5.05 -6.33 19.36
N ASN A 244 4.70 -5.40 20.25
CA ASN A 244 3.79 -5.65 21.35
C ASN A 244 2.32 -5.64 20.89
N VAL A 245 1.91 -6.70 20.20
CA VAL A 245 0.54 -6.88 19.70
C VAL A 245 -0.50 -7.18 20.79
N ILE A 246 -0.05 -7.45 22.02
CA ILE A 246 -0.94 -7.74 23.17
C ILE A 246 -1.60 -6.46 23.70
N LYS A 247 -1.00 -5.30 23.43
CA LYS A 247 -1.49 -3.97 23.83
C LYS A 247 -1.94 -3.18 22.60
N PRO A 248 -3.21 -3.28 22.18
CA PRO A 248 -3.71 -2.59 20.99
C PRO A 248 -3.48 -1.07 21.02
N GLU A 249 -3.44 -0.46 22.21
CA GLU A 249 -3.13 0.96 22.42
C GLU A 249 -1.72 1.36 21.99
N SER A 250 -0.82 0.40 21.74
CA SER A 250 0.56 0.65 21.29
C SER A 250 0.68 0.72 19.77
N LEU A 251 -0.36 0.30 19.03
CA LEU A 251 -0.38 0.22 17.57
C LEU A 251 -0.14 1.61 16.94
N ASN A 252 0.92 1.74 16.14
CA ASN A 252 1.34 2.98 15.47
C ASN A 252 1.63 4.17 16.42
N VAL A 253 1.78 3.96 17.73
CA VAL A 253 2.05 5.05 18.68
C VAL A 253 3.55 5.30 18.77
N ASP A 254 3.97 6.49 18.33
CA ASP A 254 5.37 6.95 18.30
C ASP A 254 6.34 6.00 17.55
N CYS A 255 5.82 5.18 16.65
CA CYS A 255 6.55 4.23 15.82
C CYS A 255 5.80 3.94 14.51
N GLY A 256 6.43 3.16 13.63
CA GLY A 256 5.88 2.73 12.35
C GLY A 256 6.17 3.68 11.19
N ALA A 257 5.91 3.20 9.97
CA ALA A 257 6.30 3.87 8.73
C ALA A 257 5.73 5.29 8.62
N ASP A 258 4.45 5.47 8.95
CA ASP A 258 3.78 6.78 8.88
C ASP A 258 4.37 7.79 9.88
N TYR A 259 4.66 7.35 11.10
CA TYR A 259 5.34 8.18 12.10
C TYR A 259 6.72 8.61 11.60
N VAL A 260 7.53 7.67 11.12
CA VAL A 260 8.90 7.94 10.64
C VAL A 260 8.88 8.89 9.45
N LYS A 261 8.01 8.64 8.46
CA LYS A 261 7.88 9.47 7.27
C LYS A 261 7.39 10.88 7.60
N THR A 262 6.31 11.00 8.38
CA THR A 262 5.67 12.29 8.65
C THR A 262 6.52 13.16 9.59
N ASN A 263 7.16 12.56 10.59
CA ASN A 263 7.97 13.30 11.56
C ASN A 263 9.44 13.44 11.12
N GLN A 264 9.86 12.72 10.07
CA GLN A 264 11.26 12.64 9.60
C GLN A 264 12.24 12.42 10.75
N ARG A 265 11.94 11.44 11.60
CA ARG A 265 12.77 10.99 12.71
C ARG A 265 12.51 9.54 13.03
N ALA A 266 13.50 8.87 13.62
CA ALA A 266 13.33 7.51 14.13
C ALA A 266 12.31 7.46 15.29
N PRO A 267 11.70 6.29 15.57
CA PRO A 267 10.91 6.08 16.79
C PRO A 267 11.71 6.51 18.03
N PRO A 268 11.12 7.20 19.02
CA PRO A 268 11.84 7.64 20.23
C PRO A 268 12.37 6.47 21.05
N SER A 269 11.75 5.28 20.91
CA SER A 269 12.20 4.03 21.53
C SER A 269 13.43 3.41 20.85
N SER A 270 13.82 3.90 19.67
CA SER A 270 14.91 3.34 18.88
C SER A 270 16.26 3.50 19.57
N LYS A 271 17.03 2.40 19.57
CA LYS A 271 18.41 2.36 20.08
C LYS A 271 19.46 2.28 18.97
N ALA A 272 19.05 2.45 17.71
CA ALA A 272 19.94 2.39 16.55
C ALA A 272 21.01 3.49 16.60
N GLY A 273 22.26 3.10 16.40
CA GLY A 273 23.43 3.97 16.29
C GLY A 273 23.68 4.47 14.86
N PRO A 274 24.75 5.27 14.66
CA PRO A 274 25.23 5.64 13.33
C PRO A 274 25.53 4.42 12.45
N GLY A 275 25.07 4.46 11.19
CA GLY A 275 25.27 3.39 10.21
C GLY A 275 24.31 2.20 10.32
N ASP A 276 23.58 2.05 11.43
CA ASP A 276 22.61 0.97 11.61
C ASP A 276 21.46 1.12 10.61
N ARG A 277 21.32 0.12 9.73
CA ARG A 277 20.24 0.07 8.74
C ARG A 277 18.94 -0.30 9.44
N CYS A 278 17.94 0.56 9.30
CA CYS A 278 16.63 0.39 9.91
C CYS A 278 15.51 0.47 8.87
N ALA A 279 14.42 -0.23 9.16
CA ALA A 279 13.16 -0.09 8.45
C ALA A 279 11.99 -0.01 9.44
N SER A 280 10.91 0.68 9.06
CA SER A 280 9.65 0.66 9.80
C SER A 280 8.53 0.15 8.90
N LEU A 281 7.76 -0.81 9.42
CA LEU A 281 6.48 -1.23 8.86
C LEU A 281 5.37 -0.30 9.34
N ASP A 282 4.21 -0.31 8.71
CA ASP A 282 2.97 0.21 9.32
C ASP A 282 2.13 -0.91 9.96
N GLY A 283 1.02 -0.53 10.60
CA GLY A 283 0.24 -1.43 11.47
C GLY A 283 -0.28 -2.72 10.82
N ASP A 284 -0.58 -2.70 9.51
CA ASP A 284 -1.01 -3.87 8.73
C ASP A 284 0.05 -4.36 7.72
N ALA A 285 1.26 -3.80 7.79
CA ALA A 285 2.44 -4.14 7.00
C ALA A 285 2.22 -4.09 5.48
N ASP A 286 1.53 -3.04 5.00
CA ASP A 286 1.42 -2.71 3.57
C ASP A 286 2.35 -1.55 3.15
N ARG A 287 3.11 -0.98 4.10
CA ARG A 287 4.12 0.06 3.85
C ARG A 287 5.44 -0.26 4.52
N VAL A 288 6.53 0.10 3.84
CA VAL A 288 7.87 0.11 4.44
C VAL A 288 8.60 1.40 4.08
N VAL A 289 9.28 1.98 5.07
CA VAL A 289 10.28 3.02 4.84
C VAL A 289 11.59 2.62 5.52
N TYR A 290 12.70 2.95 4.89
CA TYR A 290 14.03 2.78 5.45
C TYR A 290 14.53 4.07 6.08
N TYR A 291 15.46 3.94 7.01
CA TYR A 291 16.20 5.06 7.57
C TYR A 291 17.48 4.59 8.25
N PHE A 292 18.36 5.53 8.53
CA PHE A 292 19.55 5.32 9.35
C PHE A 292 19.97 6.66 9.97
N LYS A 293 20.96 6.62 10.85
CA LYS A 293 21.69 7.82 11.26
C LYS A 293 23.03 7.85 10.54
N ASP A 294 23.41 8.97 9.96
CA ASP A 294 24.74 9.11 9.37
C ASP A 294 25.85 9.21 10.43
N GLU A 295 27.09 9.33 10.00
CA GLU A 295 28.27 9.46 10.87
C GLU A 295 28.21 10.68 11.80
N GLN A 296 27.44 11.71 11.44
CA GLN A 296 27.19 12.90 12.25
C GLN A 296 25.96 12.72 13.17
N ASN A 297 25.44 11.49 13.27
CA ASN A 297 24.27 11.13 14.07
C ASN A 297 22.99 11.84 13.61
N VAL A 298 22.92 12.25 12.34
CA VAL A 298 21.75 12.90 11.75
C VAL A 298 20.85 11.85 11.12
N PHE A 299 19.56 11.90 11.42
CA PHE A 299 18.56 11.02 10.81
C PHE A 299 18.46 11.25 9.30
N ARG A 300 18.50 10.15 8.54
CA ARG A 300 18.35 10.13 7.08
C ARG A 300 17.21 9.19 6.71
N LEU A 301 16.22 9.73 6.00
CA LEU A 301 15.07 8.99 5.51
C LEU A 301 15.36 8.38 4.14
N LEU A 302 14.92 7.14 3.94
CA LEU A 302 14.94 6.42 2.67
C LEU A 302 13.52 5.90 2.41
N ASP A 303 12.66 6.78 1.89
CA ASP A 303 11.22 6.53 1.77
C ASP A 303 10.82 5.74 0.51
N GLY A 304 9.53 5.69 0.20
CA GLY A 304 9.02 4.93 -0.95
C GLY A 304 9.63 5.33 -2.30
N ASP A 305 9.95 6.61 -2.54
CA ASP A 305 10.61 7.02 -3.79
C ASP A 305 12.05 6.49 -3.88
N ARG A 306 12.73 6.44 -2.73
CA ARG A 306 14.08 5.85 -2.63
C ARG A 306 14.03 4.36 -2.95
N ILE A 307 12.98 3.65 -2.51
CA ILE A 307 12.76 2.24 -2.84
C ILE A 307 12.46 2.10 -4.33
N ALA A 308 11.56 2.91 -4.88
CA ALA A 308 11.18 2.88 -6.29
C ALA A 308 12.41 3.06 -7.20
N THR A 309 13.23 4.08 -6.92
CA THR A 309 14.43 4.38 -7.71
C THR A 309 15.51 3.31 -7.58
N LEU A 310 15.70 2.74 -6.39
CA LEU A 310 16.62 1.63 -6.14
C LEU A 310 16.23 0.38 -6.95
N VAL A 311 14.95 0.01 -6.87
CA VAL A 311 14.40 -1.17 -7.55
C VAL A 311 14.39 -0.97 -9.08
N ALA A 312 13.96 0.19 -9.56
CA ALA A 312 13.96 0.50 -11.00
C ALA A 312 15.38 0.47 -11.60
N SER A 313 16.37 0.99 -10.86
CA SER A 313 17.78 0.87 -11.27
C SER A 313 18.21 -0.59 -11.37
N PHE A 314 17.91 -1.40 -10.36
CA PHE A 314 18.35 -2.79 -10.31
C PHE A 314 17.67 -3.67 -11.35
N LEU A 315 16.36 -3.58 -11.51
CA LEU A 315 15.63 -4.32 -12.54
C LEU A 315 16.08 -3.89 -13.94
N GLY A 316 16.39 -2.60 -14.15
CA GLY A 316 16.97 -2.12 -15.40
C GLY A 316 18.35 -2.71 -15.69
N ASP A 317 19.20 -2.85 -14.67
CA ASP A 317 20.49 -3.53 -14.78
C ASP A 317 20.30 -5.00 -15.16
N LEU A 318 19.39 -5.72 -14.48
CA LEU A 318 19.11 -7.13 -14.75
C LEU A 318 18.53 -7.37 -16.15
N VAL A 319 17.56 -6.57 -16.58
CA VAL A 319 16.98 -6.67 -17.94
C VAL A 319 18.06 -6.46 -19.01
N ARG A 320 18.96 -5.48 -18.82
CA ARG A 320 20.10 -5.27 -19.72
C ARG A 320 21.07 -6.45 -19.71
N GLN A 321 21.47 -6.90 -18.53
CA GLN A 321 22.43 -8.00 -18.37
C GLN A 321 21.87 -9.34 -18.87
N ALA A 322 20.56 -9.54 -18.80
CA ALA A 322 19.86 -10.69 -19.35
C ALA A 322 19.67 -10.62 -20.88
N GLY A 323 20.11 -9.53 -21.55
CA GLY A 323 19.97 -9.39 -23.00
C GLY A 323 18.55 -9.05 -23.47
N LEU A 324 17.72 -8.49 -22.60
CA LEU A 324 16.29 -8.22 -22.84
C LEU A 324 15.95 -6.72 -22.97
N ALA A 325 16.96 -5.84 -23.05
CA ALA A 325 16.77 -4.39 -23.07
C ALA A 325 15.95 -3.87 -24.26
N ASP A 326 16.00 -4.56 -25.39
CA ASP A 326 15.28 -4.15 -26.61
C ASP A 326 13.80 -4.56 -26.57
N SER A 327 13.43 -5.55 -25.75
CA SER A 327 12.08 -6.12 -25.69
C SER A 327 11.28 -5.72 -24.45
N ILE A 328 11.93 -5.27 -23.38
CA ILE A 328 11.29 -4.96 -22.10
C ILE A 328 11.59 -3.52 -21.68
N LYS A 329 10.54 -2.72 -21.55
CA LYS A 329 10.63 -1.33 -21.07
C LYS A 329 10.19 -1.22 -19.62
N ILE A 330 10.97 -0.48 -18.84
CA ILE A 330 10.68 -0.18 -17.44
C ILE A 330 10.17 1.26 -17.35
N GLY A 331 9.11 1.47 -16.57
CA GLY A 331 8.66 2.80 -16.18
C GLY A 331 8.44 2.89 -14.67
N VAL A 332 8.50 4.11 -14.17
CA VAL A 332 8.22 4.43 -12.77
C VAL A 332 6.94 5.22 -12.67
N VAL A 333 6.03 4.83 -11.79
CA VAL A 333 4.79 5.56 -11.51
C VAL A 333 4.86 6.18 -10.13
N GLN A 334 4.67 7.49 -10.07
CA GLN A 334 4.72 8.29 -8.85
C GLN A 334 3.39 9.04 -8.64
N THR A 335 3.27 9.68 -7.47
CA THR A 335 2.22 10.67 -7.19
C THR A 335 2.86 12.05 -7.07
N ALA A 336 2.02 13.08 -6.93
CA ALA A 336 2.48 14.44 -6.67
C ALA A 336 3.33 14.56 -5.38
N TYR A 337 3.24 13.63 -4.43
CA TYR A 337 4.04 13.66 -3.21
C TYR A 337 5.50 13.23 -3.38
N ALA A 338 5.84 12.65 -4.54
CA ALA A 338 7.22 12.28 -4.81
C ALA A 338 8.14 13.50 -4.80
N ASN A 339 9.34 13.36 -4.25
CA ASN A 339 10.32 14.45 -4.27
C ASN A 339 10.75 14.74 -5.71
N GLY A 340 10.82 16.02 -6.09
CA GLY A 340 11.22 16.40 -7.46
C GLY A 340 12.62 15.91 -7.84
N ALA A 341 13.53 15.75 -6.87
CA ALA A 341 14.84 15.15 -7.12
C ALA A 341 14.77 13.67 -7.50
N ALA A 342 13.82 12.91 -6.93
CA ALA A 342 13.61 11.51 -7.28
C ALA A 342 13.10 11.37 -8.72
N THR A 343 12.09 12.17 -9.10
CA THR A 343 11.59 12.23 -10.49
C THR A 343 12.73 12.58 -11.46
N ASN A 344 13.49 13.63 -11.16
CA ASN A 344 14.64 14.03 -11.97
C ASN A 344 15.70 12.93 -12.08
N TYR A 345 15.99 12.20 -11.00
CA TYR A 345 16.94 11.09 -11.03
C TYR A 345 16.48 9.97 -11.97
N VAL A 346 15.20 9.61 -11.94
CA VAL A 346 14.66 8.58 -12.85
C VAL A 346 14.78 9.02 -14.31
N GLU A 347 14.35 10.24 -14.63
CA GLU A 347 14.36 10.74 -16.01
C GLU A 347 15.78 11.00 -16.53
N GLN A 348 16.63 11.63 -15.71
CA GLN A 348 17.92 12.14 -16.14
C GLN A 348 19.07 11.16 -15.93
N ASN A 349 19.02 10.29 -14.92
CA ASN A 349 20.08 9.32 -14.64
C ASN A 349 19.71 7.91 -15.09
N LEU A 350 18.51 7.43 -14.74
CA LEU A 350 18.06 6.09 -15.14
C LEU A 350 17.55 6.04 -16.59
N LYS A 351 17.21 7.19 -17.17
CA LYS A 351 16.63 7.33 -18.52
C LYS A 351 15.34 6.51 -18.69
N LEU A 352 14.54 6.43 -17.62
CA LEU A 352 13.25 5.74 -17.63
C LEU A 352 12.10 6.75 -17.71
N LYS A 353 10.96 6.30 -18.21
CA LYS A 353 9.72 7.08 -18.22
C LYS A 353 9.20 7.21 -16.79
N VAL A 354 8.73 8.40 -16.43
CA VAL A 354 7.98 8.63 -15.18
C VAL A 354 6.56 9.07 -15.52
N ASP A 355 5.56 8.42 -14.92
CA ASP A 355 4.17 8.85 -14.96
C ASP A 355 3.74 9.34 -13.57
N CYS A 356 2.97 10.42 -13.51
CA CYS A 356 2.38 10.94 -12.27
C CYS A 356 0.87 10.66 -12.27
N THR A 357 0.37 10.06 -11.18
CA THR A 357 -1.04 9.71 -11.00
C THR A 357 -1.62 10.35 -9.73
N PRO A 358 -2.96 10.40 -9.58
CA PRO A 358 -3.58 10.73 -8.30
C PRO A 358 -3.11 9.80 -7.17
N THR A 359 -3.19 10.29 -5.94
CA THR A 359 -2.85 9.54 -4.71
C THR A 359 -3.79 8.35 -4.54
N GLY A 360 -3.22 7.21 -4.15
CA GLY A 360 -3.94 5.96 -3.93
C GLY A 360 -3.48 4.86 -4.88
N VAL A 361 -3.09 3.75 -4.27
CA VAL A 361 -2.52 2.55 -4.92
C VAL A 361 -3.30 2.09 -6.14
N LYS A 362 -4.63 2.24 -6.15
CA LYS A 362 -5.46 1.88 -7.32
C LYS A 362 -5.05 2.62 -8.60
N TYR A 363 -4.71 3.91 -8.51
CA TYR A 363 -4.34 4.72 -9.67
C TYR A 363 -2.90 4.40 -10.11
N LEU A 364 -1.99 4.23 -9.15
CA LEU A 364 -0.61 3.85 -9.44
C LEU A 364 -0.56 2.46 -10.11
N HIS A 365 -1.28 1.50 -9.54
CA HIS A 365 -1.36 0.12 -10.05
C HIS A 365 -1.89 0.11 -11.49
N HIS A 366 -3.00 0.80 -11.77
CA HIS A 366 -3.57 0.84 -13.12
C HIS A 366 -2.67 1.52 -14.16
N ALA A 367 -1.86 2.52 -13.74
CA ALA A 367 -0.86 3.09 -14.63
C ALA A 367 0.34 2.15 -14.84
N ALA A 368 0.76 1.44 -13.78
CA ALA A 368 1.86 0.47 -13.84
C ALA A 368 1.55 -0.75 -14.71
N GLU A 369 0.29 -1.21 -14.74
CA GLU A 369 -0.18 -2.30 -15.61
C GLU A 369 -0.01 -2.02 -17.11
N LYS A 370 0.14 -0.75 -17.51
CA LYS A 370 0.33 -0.33 -18.92
C LYS A 370 1.79 -0.42 -19.38
N LEU A 371 2.70 -0.84 -18.50
CA LEU A 371 4.13 -0.96 -18.74
C LEU A 371 4.54 -2.43 -18.77
N ASP A 372 5.65 -2.75 -19.45
CA ASP A 372 6.18 -4.12 -19.43
C ASP A 372 6.66 -4.48 -18.00
N ILE A 373 7.35 -3.55 -17.36
CA ILE A 373 7.67 -3.54 -15.93
C ILE A 373 7.31 -2.16 -15.36
N GLY A 374 6.28 -2.12 -14.52
CA GLY A 374 5.83 -0.91 -13.85
C GLY A 374 6.24 -0.90 -12.39
N VAL A 375 7.22 -0.07 -12.02
CA VAL A 375 7.62 0.15 -10.63
C VAL A 375 6.79 1.30 -10.08
N TYR A 376 6.07 1.08 -8.98
CA TYR A 376 5.29 2.16 -8.38
C TYR A 376 5.41 2.14 -6.86
N PHE A 377 5.71 3.30 -6.28
CA PHE A 377 5.69 3.52 -4.84
C PHE A 377 5.17 4.92 -4.56
N GLU A 378 4.36 5.05 -3.52
CA GLU A 378 4.08 6.33 -2.89
C GLU A 378 5.20 6.65 -1.89
N ALA A 379 5.52 7.94 -1.71
CA ALA A 379 6.53 8.39 -0.73
C ALA A 379 6.25 7.93 0.72
N ASN A 380 5.04 7.45 1.03
CA ASN A 380 4.69 6.89 2.34
C ASN A 380 5.19 5.44 2.54
N GLY A 381 5.80 4.83 1.52
CA GLY A 381 6.32 3.47 1.58
C GLY A 381 5.40 2.38 1.04
N HIS A 382 4.20 2.71 0.56
CA HIS A 382 3.32 1.73 -0.10
C HIS A 382 3.70 1.63 -1.59
N GLY A 383 4.00 0.43 -2.08
CA GLY A 383 4.27 0.22 -3.49
C GLY A 383 4.65 -1.22 -3.81
N THR A 384 4.83 -1.51 -5.10
CA THR A 384 5.36 -2.80 -5.58
C THR A 384 5.82 -2.64 -7.04
N VAL A 385 6.13 -3.76 -7.69
CA VAL A 385 6.40 -3.83 -9.14
C VAL A 385 5.40 -4.79 -9.80
N ILE A 386 4.86 -4.38 -10.94
CA ILE A 386 4.00 -5.22 -11.77
C ILE A 386 4.75 -5.58 -13.06
N PHE A 387 4.52 -6.81 -13.52
CA PHE A 387 5.06 -7.33 -14.77
C PHE A 387 3.89 -7.67 -15.68
N SER A 388 3.93 -7.20 -16.93
CA SER A 388 2.91 -7.59 -17.91
C SER A 388 2.97 -9.09 -18.21
N HIS A 389 1.86 -9.68 -18.65
CA HIS A 389 1.83 -11.10 -19.03
C HIS A 389 2.82 -11.40 -20.17
N ASP A 390 2.91 -10.50 -21.16
CA ASP A 390 3.86 -10.63 -22.26
C ASP A 390 5.30 -10.57 -21.77
N THR A 391 5.60 -9.72 -20.78
CA THR A 391 6.92 -9.65 -20.12
C THR A 391 7.28 -10.97 -19.45
N LEU A 392 6.36 -11.55 -18.68
CA LEU A 392 6.57 -12.82 -17.98
C LEU A 392 6.84 -13.95 -18.97
N ASP A 393 6.00 -14.06 -20.00
CA ASP A 393 6.14 -15.04 -21.09
C ASP A 393 7.47 -14.87 -21.84
N ASN A 394 7.86 -13.63 -22.15
CA ASN A 394 9.09 -13.32 -22.86
C ASN A 394 10.32 -13.71 -22.03
N ILE A 395 10.32 -13.40 -20.73
CA ILE A 395 11.39 -13.81 -19.82
C ILE A 395 11.43 -15.32 -19.74
N GLU A 396 10.31 -16.02 -19.56
CA GLU A 396 10.30 -17.48 -19.46
C GLU A 396 10.91 -18.14 -20.69
N LYS A 397 10.46 -17.76 -21.90
CA LYS A 397 10.87 -18.35 -23.19
C LYS A 397 12.26 -17.95 -23.66
N TYR A 398 12.84 -16.88 -23.12
CA TYR A 398 14.15 -16.41 -23.55
C TYR A 398 15.27 -17.42 -23.23
N GLU A 399 16.08 -17.77 -24.24
CA GLU A 399 17.26 -18.61 -24.08
C GLU A 399 18.52 -17.74 -23.94
N PRO A 400 19.18 -17.72 -22.77
CA PRO A 400 20.41 -16.95 -22.57
C PRO A 400 21.54 -17.40 -23.48
N ARG A 401 22.29 -16.46 -24.04
CA ARG A 401 23.38 -16.72 -25.00
C ARG A 401 24.71 -17.03 -24.30
N ASN A 402 24.85 -16.63 -23.04
CA ASN A 402 26.06 -16.81 -22.25
C ASN A 402 25.74 -16.99 -20.75
N PRO A 403 26.72 -17.44 -19.93
CA PRO A 403 26.49 -17.66 -18.50
C PRO A 403 26.05 -16.42 -17.71
N GLY A 404 26.51 -15.22 -18.08
CA GLY A 404 26.13 -13.98 -17.43
C GLY A 404 24.67 -13.59 -17.68
N GLU A 405 24.20 -13.73 -18.92
CA GLU A 405 22.78 -13.55 -19.25
C GLU A 405 21.90 -14.55 -18.50
N LYS A 406 22.37 -15.80 -18.35
CA LYS A 406 21.67 -16.84 -17.61
C LYS A 406 21.53 -16.47 -16.13
N GLU A 407 22.62 -16.04 -15.50
CA GLU A 407 22.60 -15.60 -14.10
C GLU A 407 21.67 -14.40 -13.90
N ALA A 408 21.76 -13.37 -14.75
CA ALA A 408 20.89 -12.20 -14.67
C ALA A 408 19.40 -12.56 -14.85
N LYS A 409 19.09 -13.46 -15.79
CA LYS A 409 17.73 -13.99 -15.99
C LYS A 409 17.23 -14.74 -14.75
N GLU A 410 18.05 -15.61 -14.15
CA GLU A 410 17.68 -16.36 -12.94
C GLU A 410 17.41 -15.42 -11.76
N VAL A 411 18.22 -14.38 -11.56
CA VAL A 411 18.00 -13.36 -10.52
C VAL A 411 16.73 -12.55 -10.81
N LEU A 412 16.50 -12.14 -12.07
CA LEU A 412 15.28 -11.43 -12.46
C LEU A 412 14.02 -12.26 -12.17
N GLN A 413 14.02 -13.55 -12.52
CA GLN A 413 12.92 -14.47 -12.22
C GLN A 413 12.71 -14.67 -10.71
N ALA A 414 13.80 -14.71 -9.94
CA ALA A 414 13.72 -14.76 -8.48
C ALA A 414 13.10 -13.48 -7.91
N CYS A 415 13.49 -12.29 -8.41
CA CYS A 415 12.88 -11.02 -8.03
C CYS A 415 11.38 -10.97 -8.38
N ILE A 416 10.97 -11.43 -9.56
CA ILE A 416 9.55 -11.50 -9.97
C ILE A 416 8.71 -12.33 -8.97
N ASN A 417 9.29 -13.43 -8.47
CA ASN A 417 8.66 -14.30 -7.47
C ASN A 417 8.72 -13.74 -6.04
N LEU A 418 9.73 -12.92 -5.75
CA LEU A 418 9.91 -12.25 -4.47
C LEU A 418 8.98 -11.05 -4.33
N ILE A 419 8.63 -10.39 -5.43
CA ILE A 419 7.77 -9.21 -5.46
C ILE A 419 6.29 -9.62 -5.36
N ASN A 420 5.57 -9.05 -4.41
CA ASN A 420 4.12 -9.24 -4.33
C ASN A 420 3.41 -8.40 -5.40
N GLN A 421 2.95 -9.06 -6.46
CA GLN A 421 2.28 -8.42 -7.59
C GLN A 421 0.79 -8.14 -7.37
N SER A 422 0.26 -8.42 -6.17
CA SER A 422 -1.17 -8.24 -5.87
C SER A 422 -1.43 -6.86 -5.25
N VAL A 423 -0.57 -6.46 -4.32
CA VAL A 423 -0.64 -5.19 -3.58
C VAL A 423 0.76 -4.91 -3.03
N GLY A 424 1.01 -3.66 -2.62
CA GLY A 424 2.25 -3.35 -1.90
C GLY A 424 2.39 -4.18 -0.63
N ASP A 425 3.58 -4.73 -0.43
CA ASP A 425 3.85 -5.73 0.59
C ASP A 425 5.15 -5.42 1.28
N ALA A 426 5.03 -4.80 2.45
CA ALA A 426 6.18 -4.32 3.20
C ALA A 426 7.20 -5.42 3.50
N LEU A 427 6.76 -6.67 3.70
CA LEU A 427 7.64 -7.80 4.00
C LEU A 427 8.38 -8.28 2.74
N SER A 428 7.70 -8.30 1.59
CA SER A 428 8.31 -8.57 0.29
C SER A 428 9.28 -7.44 -0.13
N ASP A 429 8.88 -6.20 0.06
CA ASP A 429 9.60 -5.00 -0.39
C ASP A 429 10.93 -4.84 0.34
N PHE A 430 10.97 -5.00 1.67
CA PHE A 430 12.25 -4.90 2.38
C PHE A 430 13.18 -6.06 1.99
N LEU A 431 12.67 -7.28 1.76
CA LEU A 431 13.50 -8.37 1.25
C LEU A 431 14.07 -8.05 -0.13
N LEU A 432 13.28 -7.43 -1.02
CA LEU A 432 13.75 -6.97 -2.32
C LEU A 432 14.85 -5.91 -2.16
N VAL A 433 14.65 -4.91 -1.30
CA VAL A 433 15.67 -3.87 -1.01
C VAL A 433 16.98 -4.54 -0.58
N GLU A 434 16.92 -5.51 0.33
CA GLU A 434 18.11 -6.20 0.83
C GLU A 434 18.81 -7.06 -0.23
N VAL A 435 18.05 -7.64 -1.18
CA VAL A 435 18.62 -8.25 -2.40
C VAL A 435 19.38 -7.20 -3.21
N VAL A 436 18.75 -6.04 -3.49
CA VAL A 436 19.39 -5.01 -4.31
C VAL A 436 20.69 -4.50 -3.66
N LEU A 437 20.64 -4.19 -2.36
CA LEU A 437 21.81 -3.71 -1.61
C LEU A 437 22.94 -4.74 -1.60
N ALA A 438 22.62 -6.03 -1.43
CA ALA A 438 23.61 -7.11 -1.48
C ALA A 438 24.26 -7.25 -2.86
N HIS A 439 23.49 -7.11 -3.95
CA HIS A 439 24.01 -7.16 -5.32
C HIS A 439 24.85 -5.94 -5.70
N LYS A 440 24.45 -4.75 -5.24
CA LYS A 440 25.18 -3.49 -5.49
C LYS A 440 26.37 -3.29 -4.53
N HIS A 441 26.49 -4.11 -3.50
CA HIS A 441 27.44 -3.94 -2.40
C HIS A 441 27.31 -2.56 -1.73
N TRP A 442 26.06 -2.12 -1.52
CA TRP A 442 25.75 -0.80 -0.97
C TRP A 442 25.28 -0.90 0.48
N GLY A 443 25.74 0.04 1.30
CA GLY A 443 25.11 0.39 2.56
C GLY A 443 24.05 1.49 2.37
N PRO A 444 23.42 1.92 3.48
CA PRO A 444 22.39 2.96 3.42
C PRO A 444 22.96 4.33 3.00
N GLN A 445 24.24 4.60 3.25
CA GLN A 445 24.89 5.84 2.85
C GLN A 445 25.13 5.91 1.33
N GLU A 446 25.58 4.82 0.70
CA GLU A 446 25.72 4.74 -0.76
C GLU A 446 24.35 4.89 -1.44
N TRP A 447 23.31 4.22 -0.91
CA TRP A 447 21.96 4.36 -1.42
C TRP A 447 21.43 5.80 -1.28
N LEU A 448 21.62 6.45 -0.13
CA LEU A 448 21.25 7.86 0.06
C LEU A 448 21.95 8.78 -0.96
N SER A 449 23.19 8.47 -1.31
CA SER A 449 24.03 9.30 -2.18
C SER A 449 23.65 9.23 -3.67
N THR A 450 22.68 8.39 -4.05
CA THR A 450 22.17 8.29 -5.43
C THR A 450 21.63 9.63 -5.97
N TYR A 451 20.93 10.38 -5.12
CA TYR A 451 20.47 11.75 -5.37
C TYR A 451 20.19 12.46 -4.05
N THR A 452 20.13 13.79 -4.05
CA THR A 452 19.79 14.58 -2.86
C THR A 452 18.37 15.09 -2.98
N ASP A 453 17.50 14.73 -2.03
CA ASP A 453 16.14 15.24 -1.97
C ASP A 453 16.14 16.77 -1.84
N LEU A 454 15.22 17.42 -2.54
CA LEU A 454 14.89 18.81 -2.24
C LEU A 454 14.34 18.89 -0.82
N PRO A 455 14.78 19.84 0.00
CA PRO A 455 14.10 20.15 1.26
C PRO A 455 12.59 20.29 1.03
N ASN A 456 11.81 19.56 1.82
CA ASN A 456 10.37 19.45 1.63
C ASN A 456 9.62 19.44 2.97
N ARG A 457 8.34 19.80 2.92
CA ARG A 457 7.45 19.86 4.07
C ARG A 457 6.04 19.43 3.68
N LEU A 458 5.46 18.55 4.49
CA LEU A 458 4.05 18.17 4.42
C LEU A 458 3.32 18.71 5.66
N LEU A 459 2.30 19.52 5.44
CA LEU A 459 1.45 20.08 6.49
C LEU A 459 0.02 19.57 6.37
N LYS A 460 -0.63 19.41 7.53
CA LYS A 460 -2.06 19.13 7.64
C LYS A 460 -2.78 20.42 8.01
N VAL A 461 -3.77 20.80 7.21
CA VAL A 461 -4.60 22.00 7.42
C VAL A 461 -6.02 21.57 7.73
N LEU A 462 -6.50 21.89 8.93
CA LEU A 462 -7.91 21.71 9.30
C LEU A 462 -8.75 22.81 8.64
N VAL A 463 -9.87 22.40 8.05
CA VAL A 463 -10.83 23.26 7.35
C VAL A 463 -12.25 22.86 7.75
N ASN A 464 -13.23 23.75 7.56
CA ASN A 464 -14.63 23.46 7.93
C ASN A 464 -15.25 22.41 7.02
N ASP A 465 -15.00 22.52 5.70
CA ASP A 465 -15.45 21.56 4.71
C ASP A 465 -14.32 21.29 3.71
N ARG A 466 -13.73 20.09 3.78
CA ARG A 466 -12.68 19.68 2.83
C ARG A 466 -13.21 19.38 1.43
N THR A 467 -14.50 19.14 1.26
CA THR A 467 -15.10 18.70 -0.01
C THR A 467 -15.12 19.79 -1.09
N ILE A 468 -14.96 21.06 -0.68
CA ILE A 468 -14.82 22.19 -1.60
C ILE A 468 -13.47 22.17 -2.35
N PHE A 469 -12.46 21.48 -1.82
CA PHE A 469 -11.12 21.37 -2.42
C PHE A 469 -11.07 20.27 -3.48
N LYS A 470 -11.45 20.63 -4.71
CA LYS A 470 -11.48 19.72 -5.86
C LYS A 470 -10.24 19.91 -6.71
N THR A 471 -9.69 18.82 -7.22
CA THR A 471 -8.40 18.81 -7.90
C THR A 471 -8.51 18.31 -9.35
N THR A 472 -7.43 18.54 -10.12
CA THR A 472 -7.18 17.99 -11.46
C THR A 472 -5.68 17.73 -11.63
N ASP A 473 -5.28 17.23 -12.80
CA ASP A 473 -3.88 17.07 -13.19
C ASP A 473 -3.07 16.21 -12.19
N ALA A 474 -3.49 14.97 -11.98
CA ALA A 474 -2.93 14.06 -10.96
C ALA A 474 -2.92 14.68 -9.55
N GLU A 475 -3.99 15.42 -9.23
CA GLU A 475 -4.17 16.15 -7.97
C GLU A 475 -3.16 17.29 -7.71
N ARG A 476 -2.40 17.71 -8.73
CA ARG A 476 -1.38 18.77 -8.60
C ARG A 476 -1.98 20.17 -8.63
N LYS A 477 -3.22 20.32 -9.12
CA LYS A 477 -3.89 21.61 -9.26
C LYS A 477 -5.29 21.57 -8.66
N LEU A 478 -5.69 22.64 -7.99
CA LEU A 478 -7.05 22.88 -7.53
C LEU A 478 -7.89 23.48 -8.66
N THR A 479 -9.07 22.90 -8.87
CA THR A 479 -10.15 23.49 -9.68
C THR A 479 -11.15 24.26 -8.82
N SER A 480 -11.20 23.97 -7.51
CA SER A 480 -12.04 24.64 -6.52
C SER A 480 -11.33 24.62 -5.15
N PRO A 481 -11.46 25.65 -4.31
CA PRO A 481 -12.17 26.92 -4.57
C PRO A 481 -11.49 27.79 -5.64
N GLU A 482 -12.29 28.61 -6.34
CA GLU A 482 -11.79 29.48 -7.42
C GLU A 482 -10.73 30.46 -6.91
N GLY A 483 -9.69 30.73 -7.73
CA GLY A 483 -8.60 31.64 -7.39
C GLY A 483 -7.55 31.10 -6.42
N VAL A 484 -7.83 30.01 -5.69
CA VAL A 484 -6.87 29.40 -4.75
C VAL A 484 -5.62 28.90 -5.47
N GLN A 485 -5.77 28.17 -6.57
CA GLN A 485 -4.63 27.67 -7.34
C GLN A 485 -3.72 28.80 -7.85
N ALA A 486 -4.31 29.89 -8.36
CA ALA A 486 -3.53 31.03 -8.86
C ALA A 486 -2.69 31.68 -7.75
N ARG A 487 -3.18 31.73 -6.51
CA ARG A 487 -2.43 32.21 -5.35
C ARG A 487 -1.29 31.26 -4.97
N ILE A 488 -1.50 29.94 -5.07
CA ILE A 488 -0.44 28.95 -4.86
C ILE A 488 0.66 29.13 -5.92
N ASP A 489 0.28 29.23 -7.19
CA ASP A 489 1.24 29.41 -8.30
C ASP A 489 2.08 30.68 -8.12
N GLN A 490 1.47 31.78 -7.65
CA GLN A 490 2.18 33.02 -7.33
C GLN A 490 3.23 32.86 -6.22
N GLU A 491 2.95 32.08 -5.17
CA GLU A 491 3.94 31.83 -4.12
C GLU A 491 5.06 30.89 -4.60
N VAL A 492 4.72 29.88 -5.40
CA VAL A 492 5.68 28.93 -5.98
C VAL A 492 6.70 29.64 -6.89
N GLN A 493 6.25 30.58 -7.74
CA GLN A 493 7.13 31.31 -8.66
C GLN A 493 8.20 32.18 -7.97
N LYS A 494 8.01 32.52 -6.68
CA LYS A 494 8.95 33.32 -5.90
C LYS A 494 10.11 32.48 -5.35
N VAL A 495 10.06 31.16 -5.47
CA VAL A 495 10.96 30.22 -4.78
C VAL A 495 11.76 29.39 -5.79
N ARG A 496 13.07 29.31 -5.61
CA ARG A 496 13.95 28.53 -6.50
C ARG A 496 13.68 27.04 -6.33
N GLN A 497 13.47 26.35 -7.46
CA GLN A 497 13.00 24.94 -7.49
C GLN A 497 11.74 24.74 -6.62
N GLY A 498 10.94 25.80 -6.46
CA GLY A 498 9.70 25.75 -5.70
C GLY A 498 8.68 24.87 -6.39
N ARG A 499 8.04 23.99 -5.61
CA ARG A 499 6.83 23.28 -6.03
C ARG A 499 5.93 23.09 -4.82
N SER A 500 4.65 23.38 -4.98
CA SER A 500 3.65 23.16 -3.92
C SER A 500 2.28 22.85 -4.50
N PHE A 501 1.51 22.04 -3.79
CA PHE A 501 0.12 21.72 -4.12
C PHE A 501 -0.68 21.44 -2.84
N ALA A 502 -2.01 21.49 -2.96
CA ALA A 502 -2.93 21.19 -1.88
C ALA A 502 -4.05 20.27 -2.37
N ARG A 503 -4.45 19.30 -1.53
CA ARG A 503 -5.57 18.39 -1.81
C ARG A 503 -6.28 17.94 -0.55
N ALA A 504 -7.58 17.65 -0.66
CA ALA A 504 -8.33 17.04 0.44
C ALA A 504 -7.76 15.64 0.77
N SER A 505 -7.64 15.33 2.06
CA SER A 505 -7.31 13.97 2.52
C SER A 505 -8.50 13.04 2.28
N GLY A 506 -8.22 11.80 1.86
CA GLY A 506 -9.24 10.74 1.72
C GLY A 506 -9.47 9.93 3.00
N THR A 507 -8.61 10.09 4.00
CA THR A 507 -8.59 9.28 5.23
C THR A 507 -8.75 10.10 6.50
N GLU A 508 -8.74 11.43 6.40
CA GLU A 508 -8.88 12.36 7.51
C GLU A 508 -9.68 13.58 7.07
N ASP A 509 -10.31 14.27 8.02
CA ASP A 509 -11.04 15.51 7.75
C ASP A 509 -10.10 16.73 7.72
N ALA A 510 -9.25 16.79 6.69
CA ALA A 510 -8.25 17.83 6.51
C ALA A 510 -7.82 17.99 5.05
N VAL A 511 -7.15 19.10 4.74
CA VAL A 511 -6.42 19.31 3.48
C VAL A 511 -4.93 19.13 3.74
N ARG A 512 -4.26 18.39 2.86
CA ARG A 512 -2.80 18.21 2.87
C ARG A 512 -2.16 19.28 2.00
N VAL A 513 -1.12 19.93 2.51
CA VAL A 513 -0.29 20.89 1.78
C VAL A 513 1.13 20.36 1.71
N TYR A 514 1.63 20.15 0.50
CA TYR A 514 3.01 19.76 0.26
C TYR A 514 3.78 20.94 -0.34
N ALA A 515 5.02 21.15 0.09
CA ALA A 515 5.94 22.05 -0.59
C ALA A 515 7.37 21.50 -0.58
N GLU A 516 8.11 21.77 -1.65
CA GLU A 516 9.55 21.56 -1.75
C GLU A 516 10.23 22.79 -2.36
N ALA A 517 11.50 22.98 -2.05
CA ALA A 517 12.31 24.10 -2.56
C ALA A 517 13.80 23.74 -2.52
N ALA A 518 14.64 24.64 -3.05
CA ALA A 518 16.08 24.42 -3.06
C ALA A 518 16.75 24.51 -1.67
N THR A 519 16.14 25.19 -0.69
CA THR A 519 16.63 25.27 0.69
C THR A 519 15.53 24.96 1.70
N LYS A 520 15.93 24.54 2.91
CA LYS A 520 14.99 24.21 4.00
C LYS A 520 14.13 25.40 4.41
N ALA A 521 14.73 26.58 4.55
CA ALA A 521 14.01 27.79 4.94
C ALA A 521 12.95 28.19 3.89
N GLU A 522 13.27 28.06 2.60
CA GLU A 522 12.32 28.32 1.51
C GLU A 522 11.17 27.30 1.48
N ALA A 523 11.46 26.01 1.69
CA ALA A 523 10.44 24.97 1.71
C ALA A 523 9.47 25.15 2.89
N GLU A 524 9.99 25.50 4.08
CA GLU A 524 9.19 25.79 5.27
C GLU A 524 8.31 27.04 5.07
N ASP A 525 8.86 28.12 4.51
CA ASP A 525 8.10 29.35 4.24
C ASP A 525 7.01 29.13 3.18
N LEU A 526 7.34 28.43 2.09
CA LEU A 526 6.37 28.10 1.03
C LEU A 526 5.23 27.24 1.57
N ALA A 527 5.53 26.19 2.35
CA ALA A 527 4.52 25.34 2.97
C ALA A 527 3.60 26.14 3.90
N ARG A 528 4.16 27.05 4.70
CA ARG A 528 3.40 27.92 5.60
C ARG A 528 2.45 28.84 4.83
N LYS A 529 2.95 29.56 3.82
CA LYS A 529 2.15 30.48 2.99
C LYS A 529 1.01 29.78 2.26
N VAL A 530 1.29 28.62 1.66
CA VAL A 530 0.25 27.81 0.99
C VAL A 530 -0.77 27.28 2.01
N SER A 531 -0.34 26.90 3.21
CA SER A 531 -1.26 26.50 4.28
C SER A 531 -2.17 27.65 4.73
N GLU A 532 -1.67 28.88 4.79
CA GLU A 532 -2.47 30.08 5.09
C GLU A 532 -3.50 30.35 4.00
N ILE A 533 -3.12 30.20 2.72
CA ILE A 533 -4.03 30.32 1.57
C ILE A 533 -5.17 29.29 1.68
N VAL A 534 -4.83 28.03 1.93
CA VAL A 534 -5.81 26.92 2.08
C VAL A 534 -6.71 27.14 3.28
N LYS A 535 -6.14 27.50 4.44
CA LYS A 535 -6.90 27.75 5.66
C LYS A 535 -7.90 28.89 5.47
N ALA A 536 -7.48 29.99 4.83
CA ALA A 536 -8.38 31.11 4.55
C ALA A 536 -9.54 30.70 3.63
N ALA A 537 -9.26 29.87 2.61
CA ALA A 537 -10.29 29.39 1.67
C ALA A 537 -11.25 28.36 2.29
N GLY A 538 -10.80 27.55 3.24
CA GLY A 538 -11.61 26.53 3.91
C GLY A 538 -12.26 26.99 5.22
N SER A 539 -12.01 28.22 5.65
CA SER A 539 -12.69 28.86 6.80
C SER A 539 -13.80 29.82 6.37
N ALA A 540 -13.81 30.23 5.09
CA ALA A 540 -14.89 30.97 4.45
C ALA A 540 -16.03 30.02 4.11
#